data_AF-A0A7K4YJ91-F1
#
_entry.id   AF-A0A7K4YJ91-F1
#
_cell.length_a   1.000
_cell.length_b   1.000
_cell.length_c   1.000
_cell.angle_alpha   90.00
_cell.angle_beta   90.00
_cell.angle_gamma   90.00
#
_symmetry.space_group_name_H-M   'P 1'
#
loop_
_entity.id
_entity.type
_entity.pdbx_description
1 polymer ?
#
loop_
_entity_poly.entity_id
_entity_poly.type
_entity_poly.pdbx_seq_one_letter_code
_entity_poly.pdbx_strand_id
1 'polypeptide(L)'
;WATFSFRQDYFTDENRVLKKDPQQDYHLEYAMENSTHTILAFSRELHTCDTNDKSITESTVRVIWAYHHKDMGEAGQNYHGSNRGTKSLRLLNPEKEEVSSASLPYFDLTNKDVPVPDKDTTYWCQMFKIPVQHEKHHVTKVEPLIQKGHENLVHHILLYQCSSNLNDSALDYGHECYHPNMPDSFLTCETVIFAWAIGGEGFTYPPHVGLSIGTAADPQFVLMEVHYDNPSYTEGLIDNSGLRLIYTPVLRKYDAGVIEAGLWVSLFHNIPPGMPEFVSEGHCTLECLEEVCLLPRSIGFH
;
A
#
# COMPACT_ATOMS: atom_id res chain seq x y z
N TRP A 1 -14.97 28.79 -28.14
CA TRP A 1 -15.20 27.41 -28.59
C TRP A 1 -13.88 26.92 -29.17
N ALA A 2 -13.03 26.31 -28.35
CA ALA A 2 -11.77 25.78 -28.84
C ALA A 2 -12.09 24.52 -29.65
N THR A 3 -11.83 24.59 -30.95
CA THR A 3 -11.76 23.44 -31.86
C THR A 3 -10.59 22.56 -31.40
N PHE A 4 -10.89 21.38 -30.85
CA PHE A 4 -9.86 20.39 -30.51
C PHE A 4 -9.18 19.90 -31.80
N SER A 5 -7.90 20.23 -31.93
CA SER A 5 -7.02 19.81 -33.02
C SER A 5 -6.56 18.36 -32.79
N PHE A 6 -6.85 17.49 -33.76
CA PHE A 6 -6.34 16.12 -33.99
C PHE A 6 -5.98 15.29 -32.75
N ARG A 7 -6.90 14.41 -32.29
CA ARG A 7 -6.54 13.28 -31.43
C ARG A 7 -6.21 12.07 -32.28
N GLN A 8 -4.98 11.58 -32.13
CA GLN A 8 -4.51 10.34 -32.73
C GLN A 8 -3.84 9.53 -31.63
N ASP A 9 -3.94 8.22 -31.76
CA ASP A 9 -3.24 7.25 -30.96
C ASP A 9 -1.80 7.10 -31.45
N TYR A 10 -0.88 6.94 -30.51
CA TYR A 10 0.55 6.85 -30.75
C TYR A 10 1.18 5.84 -29.78
N PHE A 11 2.19 5.13 -30.27
CA PHE A 11 3.05 4.29 -29.45
C PHE A 11 4.50 4.79 -29.49
N THR A 12 5.32 4.31 -28.55
CA THR A 12 6.76 4.61 -28.51
C THR A 12 7.57 3.34 -28.73
N ASP A 13 8.63 3.42 -29.53
CA ASP A 13 9.59 2.33 -29.70
C ASP A 13 10.70 2.33 -28.62
N GLU A 14 11.64 1.38 -28.72
CA GLU A 14 12.79 1.26 -27.82
C GLU A 14 13.68 2.53 -27.78
N ASN A 15 13.68 3.32 -28.86
CA ASN A 15 14.40 4.59 -28.96
C ASN A 15 13.59 5.77 -28.39
N ARG A 16 12.42 5.51 -27.78
CA ARG A 16 11.51 6.49 -27.18
C ARG A 16 10.97 7.49 -28.19
N VAL A 17 10.88 7.10 -29.46
CA VAL A 17 10.33 7.94 -30.52
C VAL A 17 8.83 7.71 -30.60
N LEU A 18 8.06 8.77 -30.45
CA LEU A 18 6.60 8.73 -30.61
C LEU A 18 6.23 8.54 -32.08
N LYS A 19 5.54 7.44 -32.40
CA LYS A 19 5.09 7.07 -33.74
C LYS A 19 3.58 6.97 -33.77
N LYS A 20 2.97 7.50 -34.82
CA LYS A 20 1.52 7.38 -35.00
C LYS A 20 1.19 5.90 -35.10
N ASP A 21 0.18 5.48 -34.34
CA ASP A 21 -0.26 4.10 -34.35
C ASP A 21 -1.04 3.79 -35.65
N PRO A 22 -0.66 2.78 -36.44
CA PRO A 22 -1.44 2.37 -37.60
C PRO A 22 -2.86 1.91 -37.25
N GLN A 23 -3.04 1.31 -36.07
CA GLN A 23 -4.34 0.97 -35.50
C GLN A 23 -4.70 2.04 -34.46
N GLN A 24 -5.98 2.40 -34.32
CA GLN A 24 -6.40 3.47 -33.42
C GLN A 24 -7.36 2.87 -32.41
N ASP A 25 -6.80 2.31 -31.33
CA ASP A 25 -7.54 1.50 -30.36
C ASP A 25 -8.13 2.32 -29.22
N TYR A 26 -7.60 3.53 -29.00
CA TYR A 26 -8.18 4.50 -28.07
C TYR A 26 -9.23 5.37 -28.77
N HIS A 27 -10.49 5.24 -28.35
CA HIS A 27 -11.61 6.02 -28.87
C HIS A 27 -11.94 7.18 -27.96
N LEU A 28 -11.96 8.38 -28.54
CA LEU A 28 -12.30 9.56 -27.78
C LEU A 28 -13.82 9.68 -27.59
N GLU A 29 -14.27 9.73 -26.34
CA GLU A 29 -15.68 9.90 -26.00
C GLU A 29 -16.03 11.36 -25.67
N TYR A 30 -15.14 12.04 -24.94
CA TYR A 30 -15.38 13.41 -24.48
C TYR A 30 -14.09 14.22 -24.32
N ALA A 31 -14.17 15.50 -24.67
CA ALA A 31 -13.09 16.46 -24.47
C ALA A 31 -13.65 17.81 -24.02
N MET A 32 -13.07 18.36 -22.96
CA MET A 32 -13.34 19.72 -22.50
C MET A 32 -12.05 20.36 -22.01
N GLU A 33 -11.90 21.64 -22.29
CA GLU A 33 -10.82 22.46 -21.77
C GLU A 33 -11.43 23.74 -21.22
N ASN A 34 -10.99 24.13 -20.02
CA ASN A 34 -11.32 25.40 -19.40
C ASN A 34 -10.04 26.09 -18.92
N SER A 35 -10.18 27.24 -18.27
CA SER A 35 -9.02 28.04 -17.81
C SER A 35 -8.14 27.36 -16.75
N THR A 36 -8.55 26.22 -16.20
CA THR A 36 -7.86 25.52 -15.12
C THR A 36 -7.38 24.13 -15.50
N HIS A 37 -8.16 23.38 -16.30
CA HIS A 37 -7.91 21.98 -16.58
C HIS A 37 -8.45 21.55 -17.95
N THR A 38 -7.87 20.46 -18.46
CA THR A 38 -8.34 19.72 -19.63
C THR A 38 -8.83 18.35 -19.19
N ILE A 39 -10.04 17.98 -19.60
CA ILE A 39 -10.68 16.69 -19.30
C ILE A 39 -10.81 15.91 -20.60
N LEU A 40 -10.29 14.69 -20.61
CA LEU A 40 -10.41 13.73 -21.71
C LEU A 40 -11.05 12.47 -21.16
N ALA A 41 -12.15 12.02 -21.76
CA ALA A 41 -12.69 10.68 -21.53
C ALA A 41 -12.55 9.87 -22.81
N PHE A 42 -12.01 8.66 -22.70
CA PHE A 42 -11.78 7.76 -23.82
C PHE A 42 -12.10 6.32 -23.41
N SER A 43 -12.39 5.49 -24.40
CA SER A 43 -12.59 4.05 -24.25
C SER A 43 -11.52 3.29 -25.03
N ARG A 44 -11.24 2.05 -24.63
CA ARG A 44 -10.34 1.11 -25.29
C ARG A 44 -10.71 -0.30 -24.85
N GLU A 45 -10.60 -1.28 -25.74
CA GLU A 45 -10.77 -2.69 -25.38
C GLU A 45 -9.64 -3.17 -24.45
N LEU A 46 -9.93 -4.09 -23.53
CA LEU A 46 -8.89 -4.60 -22.62
C LEU A 46 -7.77 -5.34 -23.37
N HIS A 47 -8.10 -5.94 -24.51
CA HIS A 47 -7.19 -6.65 -25.39
C HIS A 47 -7.54 -6.33 -26.85
N THR A 48 -6.67 -5.61 -27.55
CA THR A 48 -6.91 -5.02 -28.87
C THR A 48 -6.36 -5.84 -30.03
N CYS A 49 -5.66 -6.94 -29.74
CA CYS A 49 -4.92 -7.76 -30.72
C CYS A 49 -3.82 -7.00 -31.50
N ASP A 50 -3.57 -5.73 -31.19
CA ASP A 50 -2.44 -4.97 -31.73
C ASP A 50 -1.17 -5.28 -30.94
N THR A 51 -0.11 -5.64 -31.67
CA THR A 51 1.22 -5.94 -31.13
C THR A 51 1.95 -4.75 -30.51
N ASN A 52 1.57 -3.51 -30.85
CA ASN A 52 2.15 -2.30 -30.25
C ASN A 52 1.54 -1.96 -28.89
N ASP A 53 0.50 -2.70 -28.51
CA ASP A 53 -0.48 -2.24 -27.55
C ASP A 53 -0.47 -3.14 -26.30
N LYS A 54 -0.56 -2.53 -25.12
CA LYS A 54 -0.42 -3.28 -23.87
C LYS A 54 -1.77 -3.87 -23.47
N SER A 55 -1.83 -5.19 -23.32
CA SER A 55 -3.02 -5.86 -22.74
C SER A 55 -3.26 -5.39 -21.31
N ILE A 56 -4.50 -4.98 -21.01
CA ILE A 56 -4.93 -4.62 -19.66
C ILE A 56 -5.47 -5.88 -18.99
N THR A 57 -4.76 -6.34 -17.96
CA THR A 57 -5.14 -7.49 -17.14
C THR A 57 -5.51 -7.04 -15.72
N GLU A 58 -5.74 -7.99 -14.82
CA GLU A 58 -5.94 -7.72 -13.39
C GLU A 58 -4.68 -7.25 -12.66
N SER A 59 -3.53 -7.29 -13.33
CA SER A 59 -2.23 -6.86 -12.81
C SER A 59 -2.11 -5.34 -12.76
N THR A 60 -1.13 -4.86 -11.99
CA THR A 60 -0.80 -3.44 -11.92
C THR A 60 -0.28 -2.92 -13.27
N VAL A 61 -0.86 -1.83 -13.75
CA VAL A 61 -0.47 -1.12 -14.96
C VAL A 61 0.23 0.18 -14.58
N ARG A 62 1.46 0.38 -15.08
CA ARG A 62 2.17 1.65 -14.97
C ARG A 62 1.70 2.59 -16.06
N VAL A 63 0.90 3.59 -15.69
CA VAL A 63 0.46 4.67 -16.57
C VAL A 63 1.50 5.78 -16.57
N ILE A 64 1.73 6.38 -17.73
CA ILE A 64 2.61 7.52 -17.91
C ILE A 64 1.79 8.69 -18.44
N TRP A 65 2.17 9.91 -18.06
CA TRP A 65 1.54 11.12 -18.56
C TRP A 65 2.59 12.18 -18.85
N ALA A 66 2.29 13.03 -19.82
CA ALA A 66 3.09 14.20 -20.15
C ALA A 66 2.21 15.26 -20.81
N TYR A 67 2.54 16.53 -20.61
CA TYR A 67 1.87 17.63 -21.30
C TYR A 67 2.84 18.75 -21.65
N HIS A 68 2.45 19.58 -22.60
CA HIS A 68 3.23 20.73 -23.05
C HIS A 68 2.30 21.95 -23.23
N HIS A 69 2.83 23.16 -23.02
CA HIS A 69 2.06 24.41 -23.07
C HIS A 69 1.78 24.91 -24.50
N LYS A 70 2.37 24.24 -25.50
CA LYS A 70 2.11 24.49 -26.93
C LYS A 70 1.56 23.22 -27.54
N ASP A 71 0.56 23.40 -28.38
CA ASP A 71 0.00 22.34 -29.22
C ASP A 71 1.08 21.70 -30.10
N MET A 72 0.89 20.41 -30.38
CA MET A 72 1.74 19.68 -31.33
C MET A 72 1.50 20.25 -32.74
N GLY A 73 2.53 20.84 -33.35
CA GLY A 73 2.49 21.27 -34.76
C GLY A 73 2.82 20.14 -35.74
N GLU A 74 2.73 20.41 -37.04
CA GLU A 74 2.97 19.43 -38.13
C GLU A 74 4.39 18.84 -38.14
N ALA A 75 5.38 19.50 -37.52
CA ALA A 75 6.79 19.07 -37.49
C ALA A 75 7.16 18.14 -36.32
N GLY A 76 6.22 17.85 -35.41
CA GLY A 76 6.38 16.82 -34.37
C GLY A 76 7.26 17.19 -33.17
N GLN A 77 6.74 16.83 -32.00
CA GLN A 77 7.44 16.64 -30.70
C GLN A 77 8.04 17.89 -30.05
N ASN A 78 7.18 18.71 -29.44
CA ASN A 78 7.62 19.54 -28.32
C ASN A 78 7.97 18.62 -27.14
N TYR A 79 9.23 18.60 -26.71
CA TYR A 79 9.62 17.86 -25.52
C TYR A 79 8.93 18.45 -24.27
N HIS A 80 8.21 17.64 -23.51
CA HIS A 80 7.41 18.04 -22.34
C HIS A 80 8.24 18.55 -21.15
N GLY A 81 9.57 18.43 -21.19
CA GLY A 81 10.44 18.83 -20.07
C GLY A 81 10.08 18.07 -18.79
N SER A 82 9.95 18.79 -17.68
CA SER A 82 9.53 18.26 -16.37
C SER A 82 8.03 18.00 -16.23
N ASN A 83 7.21 18.40 -17.20
CA ASN A 83 5.75 18.23 -17.16
C ASN A 83 5.36 16.81 -17.58
N ARG A 84 5.84 15.83 -16.80
CA ARG A 84 5.62 14.40 -17.03
C ARG A 84 5.59 13.66 -15.69
N GLY A 85 5.02 12.48 -15.70
CA GLY A 85 5.03 11.61 -14.54
C GLY A 85 4.59 10.20 -14.86
N THR A 86 4.66 9.33 -13.85
CA THR A 86 4.17 7.96 -13.95
C THR A 86 3.38 7.62 -12.70
N LYS A 87 2.36 6.77 -12.83
CA LYS A 87 1.57 6.25 -11.70
C LYS A 87 1.21 4.80 -11.95
N SER A 88 1.44 3.94 -10.96
CA SER A 88 0.97 2.55 -11.00
C SER A 88 -0.49 2.49 -10.57
N LEU A 89 -1.34 1.83 -11.35
CA LEU A 89 -2.78 1.73 -11.15
C LEU A 89 -3.23 0.29 -11.37
N ARG A 90 -4.28 -0.14 -10.66
CA ARG A 90 -5.02 -1.36 -10.98
C ARG A 90 -6.32 -0.96 -11.66
N LEU A 91 -6.33 -0.98 -12.99
CA LEU A 91 -7.42 -0.45 -13.82
C LEU A 91 -8.72 -1.27 -13.67
N LEU A 92 -8.59 -2.57 -13.38
CA LEU A 92 -9.71 -3.49 -13.15
C LEU A 92 -9.98 -3.71 -11.65
N ASN A 93 -9.80 -2.67 -10.82
CA ASN A 93 -10.07 -2.77 -9.40
C ASN A 93 -11.54 -3.17 -9.17
N PRO A 94 -11.83 -4.12 -8.26
CA PRO A 94 -13.20 -4.45 -7.91
C PRO A 94 -13.90 -3.20 -7.37
N GLU A 95 -15.17 -3.02 -7.73
CA GLU A 95 -16.00 -1.95 -7.19
C GLU A 95 -15.96 -1.99 -5.67
N LYS A 96 -15.63 -0.86 -5.05
CA LYS A 96 -15.74 -0.71 -3.61
C LYS A 96 -17.22 -0.65 -3.28
N GLU A 97 -17.73 -1.63 -2.54
CA GLU A 97 -19.00 -1.45 -1.86
C GLU A 97 -18.83 -0.28 -0.88
N GLU A 98 -19.45 0.86 -1.17
CA GLU A 98 -19.53 1.96 -0.22
C GLU A 98 -20.36 1.49 0.97
N VAL A 99 -19.66 1.08 2.03
CA VAL A 99 -20.32 0.78 3.31
C VAL A 99 -20.92 2.08 3.84
N SER A 100 -22.25 2.09 3.91
CA SER A 100 -23.12 3.17 4.40
C SER A 100 -22.51 4.00 5.54
N SER A 101 -22.67 5.32 5.39
CA SER A 101 -22.13 6.44 6.19
C SER A 101 -22.59 6.55 7.65
N ALA A 102 -22.99 5.46 8.30
CA ALA A 102 -23.08 5.48 9.76
C ALA A 102 -21.64 5.58 10.29
N SER A 103 -21.37 6.58 11.14
CA SER A 103 -20.06 6.73 11.79
C SER A 103 -19.83 5.54 12.72
N LEU A 104 -19.26 4.46 12.18
CA LEU A 104 -18.81 3.33 12.97
C LEU A 104 -17.75 3.82 13.97
N PRO A 105 -17.70 3.24 15.18
CA PRO A 105 -16.66 3.57 16.12
C PRO A 105 -15.29 3.20 15.54
N TYR A 106 -14.28 3.98 15.92
CA TYR A 106 -12.90 3.78 15.50
C TYR A 106 -11.94 4.13 16.63
N PHE A 107 -10.69 3.68 16.49
CA PHE A 107 -9.57 4.16 17.28
C PHE A 107 -8.34 4.32 16.39
N ASP A 108 -7.47 5.24 16.78
CA ASP A 108 -6.27 5.60 16.03
C ASP A 108 -5.03 5.11 16.79
N LEU A 109 -4.13 4.46 16.05
CA LEU A 109 -2.80 4.08 16.48
C LEU A 109 -1.82 4.96 15.70
N THR A 110 -1.43 6.09 16.28
CA THR A 110 -0.56 7.08 15.62
C THR A 110 0.71 7.28 16.43
N ASN A 111 1.83 7.35 15.72
CA ASN A 111 3.07 7.85 16.28
C ASN A 111 2.89 9.27 16.84
N LYS A 112 3.74 9.65 17.77
CA LYS A 112 3.75 11.00 18.36
C LYS A 112 5.13 11.61 18.23
N ASP A 113 5.20 12.67 17.46
CA ASP A 113 6.38 13.53 17.28
C ASP A 113 7.67 12.73 17.01
N VAL A 114 7.61 11.73 16.11
CA VAL A 114 8.76 10.88 15.81
C VAL A 114 9.79 11.69 15.02
N PRO A 115 11.01 11.89 15.55
CA PRO A 115 12.07 12.56 14.81
C PRO A 115 12.65 11.58 13.78
N VAL A 116 12.33 11.77 12.51
CA VAL A 116 12.82 10.90 11.45
C VAL A 116 14.29 11.24 11.19
N PRO A 117 15.23 10.29 11.35
CA PRO A 117 16.66 10.55 11.13
C PRO A 117 16.99 10.95 9.69
N ASP A 118 18.09 11.67 9.53
CA ASP A 118 18.70 12.08 8.27
C ASP A 118 19.50 10.91 7.63
N LYS A 119 18.84 9.77 7.45
CA LYS A 119 19.44 8.58 6.80
C LYS A 119 18.46 7.94 5.83
N ASP A 120 19.01 7.19 4.89
CA ASP A 120 18.26 6.62 3.76
C ASP A 120 17.04 5.81 4.19
N THR A 121 17.19 4.94 5.19
CA THR A 121 16.14 4.04 5.67
C THR A 121 16.08 4.03 7.19
N THR A 122 14.88 4.20 7.75
CA THR A 122 14.62 4.07 9.19
C THR A 122 13.37 3.22 9.43
N TYR A 123 13.48 2.22 10.30
CA TYR A 123 12.32 1.48 10.81
C TYR A 123 12.04 1.96 12.24
N TRP A 124 10.84 2.46 12.49
CA TRP A 124 10.44 2.98 13.79
C TRP A 124 9.34 2.14 14.41
N CYS A 125 9.60 1.64 15.62
CA CYS A 125 8.71 0.75 16.36
C CYS A 125 8.08 1.51 17.51
N GLN A 126 6.76 1.44 17.62
CA GLN A 126 6.02 2.00 18.76
C GLN A 126 4.92 1.03 19.21
N MET A 127 4.87 0.78 20.53
CA MET A 127 3.86 -0.08 21.13
C MET A 127 2.56 0.70 21.34
N PHE A 128 1.44 0.03 21.10
CA PHE A 128 0.11 0.53 21.40
C PHE A 128 -0.71 -0.52 22.14
N LYS A 129 -1.74 -0.04 22.82
CA LYS A 129 -2.75 -0.88 23.46
C LYS A 129 -4.07 -0.71 22.71
N ILE A 130 -4.66 -1.81 22.28
CA ILE A 130 -6.00 -1.79 21.70
C ILE A 130 -7.00 -1.40 22.81
N PRO A 131 -7.93 -0.45 22.57
CA PRO A 131 -8.90 -0.05 23.58
C PRO A 131 -9.68 -1.25 24.12
N VAL A 132 -9.74 -1.37 25.46
CA VAL A 132 -10.43 -2.47 26.13
C VAL A 132 -11.89 -2.52 25.70
N GLN A 133 -12.31 -3.67 25.18
CA GLN A 133 -13.70 -3.96 24.85
C GLN A 133 -14.26 -4.92 25.90
N HIS A 134 -15.54 -4.75 26.25
CA HIS A 134 -16.23 -5.66 27.17
C HIS A 134 -16.77 -6.92 26.48
N GLU A 135 -16.82 -6.89 25.15
CA GLU A 135 -17.31 -7.97 24.30
C GLU A 135 -16.51 -8.02 23.00
N LYS A 136 -16.65 -9.13 22.26
CA LYS A 136 -16.00 -9.32 20.97
C LYS A 136 -16.50 -8.28 19.96
N HIS A 137 -15.58 -7.66 19.24
CA HIS A 137 -15.87 -6.80 18.10
C HIS A 137 -15.09 -7.27 16.87
N HIS A 138 -15.50 -6.78 15.71
CA HIS A 138 -14.77 -6.96 14.45
C HIS A 138 -14.30 -5.62 13.91
N VAL A 139 -13.00 -5.50 13.66
CA VAL A 139 -12.45 -4.46 12.78
C VAL A 139 -12.85 -4.81 11.35
N THR A 140 -13.48 -3.86 10.68
CA THR A 140 -14.07 -4.01 9.34
C THR A 140 -13.35 -3.19 8.28
N LYS A 141 -12.60 -2.17 8.69
CA LYS A 141 -11.78 -1.33 7.82
C LYS A 141 -10.57 -0.81 8.59
N VAL A 142 -9.43 -0.72 7.90
CA VAL A 142 -8.22 -0.08 8.40
C VAL A 142 -7.78 0.98 7.40
N GLU A 143 -7.56 2.20 7.87
CA GLU A 143 -7.16 3.34 7.03
C GLU A 143 -5.77 3.83 7.42
N PRO A 144 -4.88 4.12 6.46
CA PRO A 144 -3.63 4.80 6.76
C PRO A 144 -3.92 6.25 7.14
N LEU A 145 -3.32 6.71 8.24
CA LEU A 145 -3.30 8.10 8.65
C LEU A 145 -1.91 8.65 8.35
N ILE A 146 -1.69 9.11 7.13
CA ILE A 146 -0.39 9.68 6.72
C ILE A 146 -0.37 11.17 6.98
N GLN A 147 0.66 11.65 7.68
CA GLN A 147 0.87 13.07 7.92
C GLN A 147 1.02 13.80 6.58
N LYS A 148 0.31 14.92 6.42
CA LYS A 148 0.36 15.72 5.19
C LYS A 148 1.80 16.17 4.89
N GLY A 149 2.26 15.89 3.69
CA GLY A 149 3.64 16.15 3.24
C GLY A 149 4.59 14.96 3.42
N HIS A 150 4.17 13.91 4.12
CA HIS A 150 4.97 12.70 4.37
C HIS A 150 4.53 11.51 3.49
N GLU A 151 3.71 11.75 2.46
CA GLU A 151 3.18 10.70 1.58
C GLU A 151 4.26 9.97 0.78
N ASN A 152 5.42 10.62 0.57
CA ASN A 152 6.60 10.01 -0.05
C ASN A 152 7.66 9.57 0.97
N LEU A 153 7.47 9.87 2.26
CA LEU A 153 8.39 9.53 3.34
C LEU A 153 7.99 8.19 3.98
N VAL A 154 6.70 8.01 4.27
CA VAL A 154 6.19 6.77 4.87
C VAL A 154 6.03 5.71 3.78
N HIS A 155 6.95 4.77 3.73
CA HIS A 155 7.00 3.75 2.69
C HIS A 155 6.08 2.56 2.99
N HIS A 156 6.07 2.06 4.24
CA HIS A 156 5.10 1.08 4.69
C HIS A 156 4.86 1.15 6.21
N ILE A 157 3.74 0.58 6.65
CA ILE A 157 3.35 0.44 8.05
C ILE A 157 2.94 -1.02 8.29
N LEU A 158 3.54 -1.65 9.29
CA LEU A 158 3.19 -3.00 9.75
C LEU A 158 2.64 -2.92 11.17
N LEU A 159 1.63 -3.74 11.45
CA LEU A 159 1.06 -3.89 12.79
C LEU A 159 1.23 -5.33 13.23
N TYR A 160 1.96 -5.54 14.30
CA TYR A 160 2.22 -6.84 14.89
C TYR A 160 1.37 -7.07 16.13
N GLN A 161 0.87 -8.28 16.32
CA GLN A 161 0.36 -8.70 17.64
C GLN A 161 1.53 -9.07 18.55
N CYS A 162 1.41 -8.69 19.83
CA CYS A 162 2.39 -8.99 20.86
C CYS A 162 1.82 -9.92 21.93
N SER A 163 2.70 -10.40 22.82
CA SER A 163 2.29 -11.11 24.03
C SER A 163 1.32 -10.28 24.88
N SER A 164 0.30 -10.93 25.45
CA SER A 164 -0.63 -10.30 26.40
C SER A 164 0.02 -10.00 27.76
N ASN A 165 1.19 -10.57 28.05
CA ASN A 165 1.87 -10.46 29.34
C ASN A 165 2.78 -9.22 29.45
N LEU A 166 2.48 -8.15 28.71
CA LEU A 166 3.23 -6.90 28.74
C LEU A 166 2.67 -5.94 29.80
N ASN A 167 3.54 -5.08 30.32
CA ASN A 167 3.18 -4.00 31.23
C ASN A 167 2.91 -2.72 30.42
N ASP A 168 2.01 -1.86 30.91
CA ASP A 168 1.67 -0.57 30.30
C ASP A 168 2.89 0.37 30.17
N SER A 169 3.95 0.15 30.95
CA SER A 169 5.24 0.85 30.76
C SER A 169 5.88 0.63 29.38
N ALA A 170 5.47 -0.41 28.63
CA ALA A 170 5.92 -0.63 27.26
C ALA A 170 5.34 0.38 26.27
N LEU A 171 4.29 1.12 26.66
CA LEU A 171 3.61 2.12 25.82
C LEU A 171 4.29 3.50 25.84
N ASP A 172 5.20 3.72 26.79
CA ASP A 172 5.71 5.07 27.11
C ASP A 172 6.70 5.61 26.07
N TYR A 173 7.20 4.78 25.16
CA TYR A 173 8.27 5.16 24.25
C TYR A 173 8.25 4.37 22.94
N GLY A 174 8.62 5.06 21.86
CA GLY A 174 9.00 4.44 20.59
C GLY A 174 10.51 4.26 20.52
N HIS A 175 10.96 3.39 19.63
CA HIS A 175 12.38 3.13 19.42
C HIS A 175 12.63 2.78 17.96
N GLU A 176 13.83 3.05 17.46
CA GLU A 176 14.25 2.51 16.17
C GLU A 176 14.26 0.98 16.24
N CYS A 177 13.56 0.31 15.32
CA CYS A 177 13.51 -1.14 15.24
C CYS A 177 14.92 -1.68 14.93
N TYR A 178 15.20 -2.91 15.37
CA TYR A 178 16.46 -3.62 15.09
C TYR A 178 17.74 -2.95 15.62
N HIS A 179 17.61 -1.85 16.37
CA HIS A 179 18.73 -1.21 17.04
C HIS A 179 19.12 -2.02 18.29
N PRO A 180 20.42 -2.15 18.63
CA PRO A 180 20.88 -2.99 19.76
C PRO A 180 20.27 -2.66 21.13
N ASN A 181 19.79 -1.43 21.32
CA ASN A 181 19.14 -0.96 22.55
C ASN A 181 17.60 -1.04 22.50
N MET A 182 17.04 -1.71 21.50
CA MET A 182 15.59 -1.92 21.41
C MET A 182 15.10 -2.74 22.61
N PRO A 183 13.92 -2.42 23.18
CA PRO A 183 13.39 -3.15 24.33
C PRO A 183 13.11 -4.61 24.05
N ASP A 184 13.41 -5.46 25.01
CA ASP A 184 13.08 -6.89 24.96
C ASP A 184 11.57 -7.15 24.78
N SER A 185 10.71 -6.24 25.26
CA SER A 185 9.26 -6.35 25.09
C SER A 185 8.82 -6.35 23.62
N PHE A 186 9.55 -5.65 22.74
CA PHE A 186 9.22 -5.54 21.33
C PHE A 186 9.50 -6.85 20.59
N LEU A 187 10.46 -7.65 21.09
CA LEU A 187 10.78 -8.97 20.53
C LEU A 187 9.65 -9.99 20.70
N THR A 188 8.64 -9.70 21.52
CA THR A 188 7.46 -10.56 21.68
C THR A 188 6.42 -10.40 20.58
N CYS A 189 6.66 -9.49 19.63
CA CYS A 189 5.71 -9.08 18.60
C CYS A 189 6.13 -9.65 17.24
N GLU A 190 5.77 -10.90 16.97
CA GLU A 190 6.30 -11.63 15.80
C GLU A 190 5.28 -11.78 14.67
N THR A 191 3.98 -11.76 14.97
CA THR A 191 2.94 -12.03 13.98
C THR A 191 2.34 -10.74 13.44
N VAL A 192 2.46 -10.51 12.14
CA VAL A 192 1.79 -9.39 11.45
C VAL A 192 0.28 -9.63 11.41
N ILE A 193 -0.51 -8.65 11.85
CA ILE A 193 -1.98 -8.66 11.79
C ILE A 193 -2.54 -7.66 10.77
N PHE A 194 -1.72 -6.70 10.33
CA PHE A 194 -2.07 -5.77 9.27
C PHE A 194 -0.82 -5.18 8.62
N ALA A 195 -0.89 -4.90 7.32
CA ALA A 195 0.17 -4.27 6.56
C ALA A 195 -0.41 -3.22 5.60
N TRP A 196 0.29 -2.11 5.45
CA TRP A 196 0.02 -1.07 4.47
C TRP A 196 1.33 -0.64 3.82
N ALA A 197 1.29 -0.31 2.53
CA ALA A 197 2.44 0.22 1.80
C ALA A 197 2.01 1.38 0.89
N ILE A 198 2.97 2.23 0.53
CA ILE A 198 2.77 3.39 -0.33
C ILE A 198 2.00 3.04 -1.62
N GLY A 199 1.04 3.88 -1.96
CA GLY A 199 0.09 3.65 -3.07
C GLY A 199 -1.12 2.78 -2.69
N GLY A 200 -1.11 2.14 -1.52
CA GLY A 200 -2.27 1.48 -0.94
C GLY A 200 -3.29 2.48 -0.38
N GLU A 201 -4.57 2.18 -0.56
CA GLU A 201 -5.66 2.90 0.11
C GLU A 201 -6.06 2.19 1.41
N GLY A 202 -7.09 2.68 2.10
CA GLY A 202 -7.67 1.97 3.22
C GLY A 202 -8.21 0.59 2.81
N PHE A 203 -7.94 -0.42 3.63
CA PHE A 203 -8.37 -1.80 3.40
C PHE A 203 -9.71 -2.07 4.09
N THR A 204 -10.70 -2.55 3.33
CA THR A 204 -12.01 -2.94 3.87
C THR A 204 -12.13 -4.46 3.82
N TYR A 205 -12.39 -5.09 4.96
CA TYR A 205 -12.60 -6.53 5.02
C TYR A 205 -13.91 -6.90 4.30
N PRO A 206 -13.98 -8.07 3.64
CA PRO A 206 -15.20 -8.56 3.00
C PRO A 206 -16.40 -8.57 3.98
N PRO A 207 -17.65 -8.37 3.52
CA PRO A 207 -18.82 -8.23 4.41
C PRO A 207 -19.03 -9.39 5.41
N HIS A 208 -18.48 -10.57 5.13
CA HIS A 208 -18.59 -11.78 5.95
C HIS A 208 -17.36 -12.05 6.84
N VAL A 209 -16.35 -11.18 6.83
CA VAL A 209 -15.06 -11.35 7.55
C VAL A 209 -14.72 -10.09 8.35
N GLY A 210 -14.19 -10.24 9.57
CA GLY A 210 -13.62 -9.13 10.33
C GLY A 210 -12.46 -9.55 11.22
N LEU A 211 -11.52 -8.66 11.48
CA LEU A 211 -10.43 -8.94 12.42
C LEU A 211 -10.96 -8.86 13.85
N SER A 212 -10.81 -9.97 14.59
CA SER A 212 -11.31 -10.11 15.97
C SER A 212 -10.52 -9.23 16.93
N ILE A 213 -11.24 -8.52 17.80
CA ILE A 213 -10.69 -7.78 18.94
C ILE A 213 -11.61 -7.94 20.16
N GLY A 214 -11.04 -7.80 21.37
CA GLY A 214 -11.81 -7.72 22.62
C GLY A 214 -12.06 -9.05 23.35
N THR A 215 -11.67 -10.20 22.79
CA THR A 215 -11.68 -11.48 23.50
C THR A 215 -10.38 -11.73 24.26
N ALA A 216 -10.38 -12.73 25.15
CA ALA A 216 -9.17 -13.13 25.88
C ALA A 216 -8.05 -13.70 24.99
N ALA A 217 -8.38 -14.12 23.77
CA ALA A 217 -7.42 -14.64 22.79
C ALA A 217 -6.93 -13.56 21.80
N ASP A 218 -7.58 -12.39 21.77
CA ASP A 218 -7.18 -11.31 20.89
C ASP A 218 -6.01 -10.51 21.50
N PRO A 219 -5.13 -9.91 20.66
CA PRO A 219 -4.03 -9.12 21.15
C PRO A 219 -4.52 -7.88 21.90
N GLN A 220 -3.96 -7.65 23.08
CA GLN A 220 -4.15 -6.40 23.83
C GLN A 220 -3.10 -5.35 23.46
N PHE A 221 -1.87 -5.81 23.23
CA PHE A 221 -0.73 -5.01 22.83
C PHE A 221 -0.38 -5.29 21.38
N VAL A 222 -0.08 -4.23 20.64
CA VAL A 222 0.34 -4.30 19.25
C VAL A 222 1.54 -3.39 19.04
N LEU A 223 2.48 -3.82 18.21
CA LEU A 223 3.63 -3.02 17.82
C LEU A 223 3.40 -2.49 16.41
N MET A 224 3.45 -1.17 16.25
CA MET A 224 3.42 -0.54 14.93
C MET A 224 4.85 -0.27 14.49
N GLU A 225 5.26 -0.86 13.37
CA GLU A 225 6.51 -0.55 12.68
C GLU A 225 6.21 0.36 11.49
N VAL A 226 6.87 1.51 11.42
CA VAL A 226 6.81 2.43 10.29
C VAL A 226 8.17 2.49 9.62
N HIS A 227 8.22 2.15 8.34
CA HIS A 227 9.40 2.32 7.51
C HIS A 227 9.37 3.68 6.83
N TYR A 228 10.33 4.53 7.18
CA TYR A 228 10.61 5.80 6.52
C TYR A 228 11.72 5.63 5.48
N ASP A 229 11.43 6.06 4.25
CA ASP A 229 12.35 6.15 3.12
C ASP A 229 12.72 7.63 2.91
N ASN A 230 13.94 8.02 3.29
CA ASN A 230 14.45 9.40 3.25
C ASN A 230 15.71 9.50 2.37
N PRO A 231 15.60 9.24 1.05
CA PRO A 231 16.74 9.22 0.13
C PRO A 231 17.36 10.60 -0.09
N SER A 232 16.67 11.67 0.34
CA SER A 232 17.16 13.05 0.27
C SER A 232 17.88 13.48 1.54
N TYR A 233 17.99 12.63 2.56
CA TYR A 233 18.64 12.93 3.85
C TYR A 233 18.10 14.24 4.46
N THR A 234 16.78 14.45 4.38
CA THR A 234 16.16 15.68 4.86
C THR A 234 16.15 15.69 6.38
N GLU A 235 16.70 16.74 6.98
CA GLU A 235 16.73 16.95 8.44
C GLU A 235 15.43 17.59 8.96
N GLY A 236 15.17 17.41 10.26
CA GLY A 236 14.10 18.11 10.97
C GLY A 236 12.68 17.60 10.68
N LEU A 237 12.55 16.43 10.07
CA LEU A 237 11.28 15.77 9.82
C LEU A 237 10.70 15.21 11.14
N ILE A 238 9.44 15.55 11.42
CA ILE A 238 8.69 15.07 12.59
C ILE A 238 7.41 14.42 12.10
N ASP A 239 7.25 13.13 12.32
CA ASP A 239 6.12 12.35 11.83
C ASP A 239 5.14 11.91 12.94
N ASN A 240 3.85 11.91 12.60
CA ASN A 240 2.74 11.44 13.45
C ASN A 240 1.84 10.45 12.70
N SER A 241 2.37 9.78 11.69
CA SER A 241 1.62 8.85 10.86
C SER A 241 1.25 7.57 11.61
N GLY A 242 0.26 6.84 11.11
CA GLY A 242 -0.18 5.59 11.69
C GLY A 242 -1.41 5.00 11.03
N LEU A 243 -2.26 4.36 11.83
CA LEU A 243 -3.44 3.61 11.36
C LEU A 243 -4.71 4.00 12.12
N ARG A 244 -5.84 4.00 11.42
CA ARG A 244 -7.18 4.06 11.99
C ARG A 244 -7.87 2.72 11.81
N LEU A 245 -8.37 2.14 12.90
CA LEU A 245 -9.11 0.88 12.87
C LEU A 245 -10.58 1.16 13.15
N ILE A 246 -11.45 0.83 12.19
CA ILE A 246 -12.90 1.02 12.26
C ILE A 246 -13.55 -0.32 12.58
N TYR A 247 -14.36 -0.37 13.63
CA TYR A 247 -14.87 -1.62 14.19
C TYR A 247 -16.37 -1.58 14.48
N THR A 248 -16.95 -2.75 14.75
CA THR A 248 -18.38 -2.91 15.04
C THR A 248 -18.61 -4.06 16.02
N PRO A 249 -19.62 -3.97 16.92
CA PRO A 249 -20.07 -5.10 17.74
C PRO A 249 -20.86 -6.13 16.91
N VAL A 250 -21.31 -5.78 15.70
CA VAL A 250 -22.03 -6.70 14.81
C VAL A 250 -21.04 -7.68 14.19
N LEU A 251 -20.91 -8.85 14.82
CA LEU A 251 -19.99 -9.89 14.40
C LEU A 251 -20.33 -10.41 12.99
N ARG A 252 -19.32 -10.44 12.14
CA ARG A 252 -19.36 -11.09 10.83
C ARG A 252 -19.15 -12.59 10.99
N LYS A 253 -19.43 -13.34 9.92
CA LYS A 253 -19.45 -14.81 9.95
C LYS A 253 -18.09 -15.43 10.29
N TYR A 254 -16.99 -14.80 9.88
CA TYR A 254 -15.64 -15.34 10.04
C TYR A 254 -14.68 -14.32 10.65
N ASP A 255 -13.73 -14.82 11.44
CA ASP A 255 -12.59 -14.04 11.92
C ASP A 255 -11.50 -14.01 10.86
N ALA A 256 -10.93 -12.84 10.62
CA ALA A 256 -9.76 -12.69 9.76
C ALA A 256 -8.52 -13.34 10.40
N GLY A 257 -7.56 -13.68 9.55
CA GLY A 257 -6.19 -14.04 9.90
C GLY A 257 -5.28 -13.59 8.77
N VAL A 258 -3.99 -13.45 9.06
CA VAL A 258 -2.95 -13.10 8.07
C VAL A 258 -1.98 -14.27 7.99
N ILE A 259 -1.60 -14.63 6.77
CA ILE A 259 -0.54 -15.59 6.49
C ILE A 259 0.51 -14.85 5.67
N GLU A 260 1.75 -14.88 6.13
CA GLU A 260 2.90 -14.45 5.37
C GLU A 260 3.51 -15.68 4.67
N ALA A 261 3.65 -15.61 3.36
CA ALA A 261 4.22 -16.69 2.57
C ALA A 261 5.18 -16.10 1.54
N GLY A 262 6.37 -16.70 1.43
CA GLY A 262 7.40 -16.21 0.53
C GLY A 262 8.78 -16.66 0.97
N LEU A 263 9.78 -15.86 0.64
CA LEU A 263 11.16 -16.08 1.03
C LEU A 263 11.51 -15.30 2.28
N TRP A 264 12.18 -15.97 3.21
CA TRP A 264 12.72 -15.34 4.39
C TRP A 264 13.79 -14.29 4.00
N VAL A 265 13.79 -13.15 4.68
CA VAL A 265 14.82 -12.12 4.51
C VAL A 265 16.14 -12.66 5.06
N SER A 266 17.04 -13.04 4.16
CA SER A 266 18.29 -13.72 4.50
C SER A 266 19.45 -13.22 3.66
N LEU A 267 20.62 -13.10 4.29
CA LEU A 267 21.89 -12.85 3.60
C LEU A 267 22.27 -13.98 2.63
N PHE A 268 21.63 -15.15 2.74
CA PHE A 268 21.86 -16.28 1.85
C PHE A 268 21.00 -16.22 0.56
N HIS A 269 19.98 -15.37 0.50
CA HIS A 269 19.21 -15.15 -0.72
C HIS A 269 19.78 -13.97 -1.52
N ASN A 270 20.27 -14.21 -2.73
CA ASN A 270 20.94 -13.19 -3.54
C ASN A 270 20.50 -13.31 -5.01
N ILE A 271 20.24 -12.17 -5.65
CA ILE A 271 20.00 -12.08 -7.09
C ILE A 271 21.32 -11.74 -7.79
N PRO A 272 21.84 -12.60 -8.68
CA PRO A 272 23.11 -12.33 -9.35
C PRO A 272 23.05 -11.09 -10.24
N PRO A 273 24.09 -10.24 -10.25
CA PRO A 273 24.11 -9.04 -11.08
C PRO A 273 24.13 -9.39 -12.57
N GLY A 274 23.40 -8.62 -13.37
CA GLY A 274 23.38 -8.75 -14.83
C GLY A 274 22.47 -9.85 -15.39
N MET A 275 21.70 -10.55 -14.55
CA MET A 275 20.68 -11.46 -15.04
C MET A 275 19.45 -10.68 -15.53
N PRO A 276 18.98 -10.90 -16.77
CA PRO A 276 17.78 -10.24 -17.29
C PRO A 276 16.50 -10.71 -16.58
N GLU A 277 16.51 -11.93 -16.04
CA GLU A 277 15.44 -12.54 -15.26
C GLU A 277 16.03 -13.52 -14.25
N PHE A 278 15.51 -13.53 -13.03
CA PHE A 278 15.86 -14.47 -11.97
C PHE A 278 14.61 -14.80 -11.15
N VAL A 279 14.35 -16.08 -10.94
CA VAL A 279 13.15 -16.55 -10.22
C VAL A 279 13.55 -16.98 -8.81
N SER A 280 12.83 -16.44 -7.84
CA SER A 280 13.02 -16.71 -6.41
C SER A 280 11.75 -17.37 -5.87
N GLU A 281 11.87 -18.57 -5.30
CA GLU A 281 10.72 -19.38 -4.87
C GLU A 281 10.75 -19.64 -3.36
N GLY A 282 9.65 -19.29 -2.67
CA GLY A 282 9.40 -19.64 -1.28
C GLY A 282 8.20 -20.59 -1.20
N HIS A 283 8.25 -21.56 -0.28
CA HIS A 283 7.24 -22.61 -0.17
C HIS A 283 6.68 -22.68 1.25
N CYS A 284 5.36 -22.78 1.36
CA CYS A 284 4.66 -23.23 2.57
C CYS A 284 4.27 -24.69 2.34
N THR A 285 4.90 -25.62 3.06
CA THR A 285 4.64 -27.06 2.88
C THR A 285 3.33 -27.48 3.54
N LEU A 286 2.81 -28.65 3.17
CA LEU A 286 1.58 -29.17 3.77
C LEU A 286 1.76 -29.40 5.28
N GLU A 287 2.92 -29.89 5.70
CA GLU A 287 3.25 -30.12 7.10
C GLU A 287 3.18 -28.80 7.90
N CYS A 288 3.73 -27.71 7.37
CA CYS A 288 3.64 -26.37 7.96
C CYS A 288 2.17 -25.91 8.06
N LEU A 289 1.39 -26.11 7.00
CA LEU A 289 -0.02 -25.70 6.99
C LEU A 289 -0.85 -26.51 8.01
N GLU A 290 -0.57 -27.80 8.16
CA GLU A 290 -1.23 -28.66 9.16
C GLU A 290 -0.96 -28.18 10.59
N GLU A 291 0.27 -27.77 10.92
CA GLU A 291 0.60 -27.21 12.23
C GLU A 291 -0.18 -25.92 12.52
N VAL A 292 -0.28 -25.02 11.53
CA VAL A 292 -0.95 -23.71 11.68
C VAL A 292 -2.47 -23.86 11.74
N CYS A 293 -3.06 -24.79 10.97
CA CYS A 293 -4.51 -24.93 10.87
C CYS A 293 -5.13 -25.85 11.93
N LEU A 294 -4.35 -26.74 12.55
CA LEU A 294 -4.85 -27.71 13.55
C LEU A 294 -4.66 -27.25 15.00
N LEU A 295 -3.85 -26.24 15.27
CA LEU A 295 -3.65 -25.69 16.61
C LEU A 295 -4.70 -24.61 16.95
N PRO A 296 -5.36 -24.67 18.13
CA PRO A 296 -6.16 -23.54 18.59
C PRO A 296 -5.26 -22.31 18.72
N ARG A 297 -5.70 -21.20 18.09
CA ARG A 297 -5.03 -19.88 18.07
C ARG A 297 -4.52 -19.48 19.46
N SER A 298 -3.26 -19.72 19.76
CA SER A 298 -2.63 -19.13 20.96
C SER A 298 -1.12 -18.92 20.86
N ILE A 299 -0.47 -19.20 19.74
CA ILE A 299 0.99 -19.03 19.63
C ILE A 299 1.29 -18.56 18.21
N GLY A 300 1.94 -17.40 18.07
CA GLY A 300 2.54 -17.01 16.80
C GLY A 300 3.63 -18.01 16.45
N PHE A 301 3.63 -18.52 15.22
CA PHE A 301 4.61 -19.50 14.78
C PHE A 301 5.42 -18.92 13.61
N HIS A 302 6.72 -19.25 13.62
CA HIS A 302 7.75 -18.92 12.64
C HIS A 302 7.79 -19.94 11.50
#